data_AF-U2TU35-F1
#
_entry.id   AF-U2TU35-F1
#
_cell.length_a   1.000
_cell.length_b   1.000
_cell.length_c   1.000
_cell.angle_alpha   90.00
_cell.angle_beta   90.00
_cell.angle_gamma   90.00
#
_symmetry.space_group_name_H-M   'P 1'
#
loop_
_entity.id
_entity.type
_entity.pdbx_description
1 polymer ?
#
loop_
_entity_poly.entity_id
_entity_poly.type
_entity_poly.pdbx_seq_one_letter_code
_entity_poly.pdbx_strand_id
1 'polypeptide(L)'
;MANPENLVPNDARTPSQRRANASKAGKASARKRRERRDMRETFRDMLDMPLHKGGVTSAGTMDGMDGKNMTVGQAIALAQLRKAMAGDTKAAEFIRDTSGQRPSDRVELTAPSRESAEAFSHLLDVAMDDGG
;
A
#
# COMPACT_ATOMS: atom_id res chain seq x y z
N MET A 1 4.41 6.95 24.81
CA MET A 1 3.24 7.21 23.95
C MET A 1 2.79 8.66 24.14
N ALA A 2 2.17 9.30 23.15
CA ALA A 2 1.67 10.66 23.29
C ALA A 2 0.37 10.65 24.13
N ASN A 3 0.32 11.41 25.23
CA ASN A 3 -0.91 11.63 25.99
C ASN A 3 -1.79 12.66 25.23
N PRO A 4 -3.04 12.34 24.87
CA PRO A 4 -3.94 13.30 24.21
C PRO A 4 -4.14 14.61 25.00
N GLU A 5 -4.02 14.59 26.32
CA GLU A 5 -4.09 15.79 27.17
C GLU A 5 -2.91 16.76 26.95
N ASN A 6 -1.79 16.27 26.38
CA ASN A 6 -0.60 17.07 26.08
C ASN A 6 -0.62 17.66 24.65
N LEU A 7 -1.70 17.49 23.88
CA LEU A 7 -1.81 18.01 22.53
C LEU A 7 -2.44 19.40 22.54
N VAL A 8 -1.64 20.42 22.23
CA VAL A 8 -2.19 21.76 21.96
C VAL A 8 -2.95 21.72 20.62
N PRO A 9 -4.18 22.24 20.53
CA PRO A 9 -4.93 22.39 19.27
C PRO A 9 -4.33 23.45 18.30
N ASN A 10 -4.64 23.38 17.00
CA ASN A 10 -4.03 24.27 15.98
C ASN A 10 -4.61 25.69 15.97
N ASP A 11 -5.89 25.83 16.28
CA ASP A 11 -6.62 27.06 16.59
C ASP A 11 -6.03 27.81 17.78
N ALA A 12 -5.51 27.10 18.77
CA ALA A 12 -4.78 27.68 19.91
C ALA A 12 -3.34 28.14 19.58
N ARG A 13 -2.90 28.07 18.30
CA ARG A 13 -1.52 28.42 17.88
C ARG A 13 -1.46 29.63 16.96
N THR A 14 -0.41 30.43 17.12
CA THR A 14 -0.13 31.55 16.22
C THR A 14 0.20 31.05 14.80
N PRO A 15 0.00 31.89 13.76
CA PRO A 15 0.41 31.55 12.40
C PRO A 15 1.89 31.15 12.29
N SER A 16 2.78 31.80 13.04
CA SER A 16 4.22 31.48 13.06
C SER A 16 4.49 30.09 13.64
N GLN A 17 3.86 29.74 14.77
CA GLN A 17 3.96 28.41 15.38
C GLN A 17 3.42 27.32 14.45
N ARG A 18 2.29 27.58 13.77
CA ARG A 18 1.74 26.64 12.76
C ARG A 18 2.70 26.41 11.60
N ARG A 19 3.33 27.47 11.07
CA ARG A 19 4.34 27.37 10.00
C ARG A 19 5.57 26.59 10.46
N ALA A 20 6.07 26.84 11.67
CA ALA A 20 7.20 26.11 12.23
C ALA A 20 6.90 24.61 12.39
N ASN A 21 5.72 24.27 12.91
CA ASN A 21 5.26 22.89 13.03
C ASN A 21 5.10 22.21 11.67
N ALA A 22 4.48 22.88 10.70
CA ALA A 22 4.34 22.36 9.34
C ALA A 22 5.70 22.10 8.68
N SER A 23 6.67 23.01 8.85
CA SER A 23 8.04 22.81 8.35
C SER A 23 8.71 21.60 9.01
N LYS A 24 8.61 21.48 10.35
CA LYS A 24 9.16 20.33 11.09
C LYS A 24 8.54 19.01 10.64
N ALA A 25 7.22 18.97 10.51
CA ALA A 25 6.47 17.80 10.03
C ALA A 25 6.85 17.45 8.58
N GLY A 26 6.94 18.45 7.70
CA GLY A 26 7.34 18.26 6.31
C GLY A 26 8.75 17.69 6.17
N LYS A 27 9.72 18.22 6.92
CA LYS A 27 11.10 17.70 6.98
C LYS A 27 11.15 16.26 7.51
N ALA A 28 10.44 15.98 8.60
CA ALA A 28 10.37 14.63 9.16
C ALA A 28 9.74 13.62 8.18
N SER A 29 8.64 14.00 7.54
CA SER A 29 7.99 13.19 6.51
C SER A 29 8.89 12.96 5.29
N ALA A 30 9.57 14.00 4.80
CA ALA A 30 10.52 13.88 3.70
C ALA A 30 11.69 12.95 4.04
N ARG A 31 12.25 13.06 5.26
CA ARG A 31 13.28 12.14 5.75
C ARG A 31 12.78 10.70 5.77
N LYS A 32 11.60 10.45 6.33
CA LYS A 32 10.97 9.11 6.35
C LYS A 32 10.71 8.56 4.94
N ARG A 33 10.30 9.41 4.00
CA ARG A 33 10.11 9.01 2.60
C ARG A 33 11.43 8.63 1.93
N ARG A 34 12.52 9.35 2.20
CA ARG A 34 13.87 9.00 1.73
C ARG A 34 14.33 7.68 2.32
N GLU A 35 14.26 7.52 3.65
CA GLU A 35 14.58 6.26 4.34
C GLU A 35 13.82 5.06 3.74
N ARG A 36 12.51 5.20 3.48
CA ARG A 36 11.70 4.15 2.86
C ARG A 36 12.11 3.86 1.41
N ARG A 37 12.50 4.88 0.65
CA ARG A 37 12.97 4.68 -0.74
C ARG A 37 14.30 3.93 -0.73
N ASP A 38 15.25 4.39 0.06
CA ASP A 38 16.58 3.80 0.11
C ASP A 38 16.49 2.33 0.57
N MET A 39 15.62 2.04 1.55
CA MET A 39 15.32 0.66 1.96
C MET A 39 14.67 -0.19 0.85
N ARG A 40 13.75 0.38 0.05
CA ARG A 40 13.17 -0.33 -1.09
C ARG A 40 14.22 -0.66 -2.15
N GLU A 41 15.16 0.25 -2.39
CA GLU A 41 16.28 0.02 -3.31
C GLU A 41 17.17 -1.09 -2.78
N THR A 42 17.58 -1.05 -1.51
CA THR A 42 18.35 -2.13 -0.88
C THR A 42 17.64 -3.48 -0.98
N PHE A 43 16.33 -3.54 -0.71
CA PHE A 43 15.59 -4.79 -0.83
C PHE A 43 15.48 -5.28 -2.27
N ARG A 44 15.34 -4.40 -3.27
CA ARG A 44 15.40 -4.81 -4.67
C ARG A 44 16.74 -5.45 -5.00
N ASP A 45 17.82 -4.80 -4.62
CA ASP A 45 19.17 -5.32 -4.86
C ASP A 45 19.32 -6.70 -4.23
N MET A 46 18.86 -6.89 -2.99
CA MET A 46 18.88 -8.19 -2.30
C MET A 46 18.02 -9.24 -3.00
N LEU A 47 16.83 -8.87 -3.49
CA LEU A 47 15.93 -9.79 -4.17
C LEU A 47 16.48 -10.24 -5.54
N ASP A 48 17.28 -9.40 -6.20
CA ASP A 48 17.91 -9.68 -7.48
C ASP A 48 19.22 -10.48 -7.36
N MET A 49 19.77 -10.64 -6.14
CA MET A 49 20.96 -11.47 -5.92
C MET A 49 20.69 -12.96 -6.18
N PRO A 50 21.62 -13.70 -6.81
CA PRO A 50 21.54 -15.15 -6.92
C PRO A 50 21.76 -15.83 -5.57
N LEU A 51 21.07 -16.95 -5.32
CA LEU A 51 21.20 -17.73 -4.08
C LEU A 51 22.60 -18.36 -3.93
N HIS A 52 23.18 -18.77 -5.05
CA HIS A 52 24.49 -19.40 -5.10
C HIS A 52 25.41 -18.69 -6.09
N LYS A 53 26.72 -18.91 -5.95
CA LYS A 53 27.71 -18.41 -6.92
C LYS A 53 27.39 -18.94 -8.31
N GLY A 54 27.50 -18.08 -9.32
CA GLY A 54 27.20 -18.39 -10.71
C GLY A 54 25.92 -17.70 -11.20
N GLY A 55 25.55 -17.98 -12.44
CA GLY A 55 24.34 -17.41 -13.05
C GLY A 55 23.05 -18.02 -12.51
N VAL A 56 21.95 -17.27 -12.67
CA VAL A 56 20.59 -17.79 -12.49
C VAL A 56 20.26 -18.77 -13.62
N THR A 57 19.58 -19.85 -13.27
CA THR A 57 19.17 -20.91 -14.18
C THR A 57 17.65 -21.06 -14.16
N SER A 58 17.07 -21.52 -15.27
CA SER A 58 15.63 -21.72 -15.41
C SER A 58 15.26 -23.20 -15.52
N ALA A 59 13.97 -23.47 -15.35
CA ALA A 59 13.35 -24.75 -15.64
C ALA A 59 12.01 -24.51 -16.35
N GLY A 60 11.56 -25.47 -17.16
CA GLY A 60 10.26 -25.39 -17.84
C GLY A 60 9.07 -25.79 -16.96
N THR A 61 9.33 -26.36 -15.78
CA THR A 61 8.31 -26.82 -14.82
C THR A 61 8.69 -26.40 -13.40
N MET A 62 7.70 -26.37 -12.50
CA MET A 62 7.93 -26.03 -11.10
C MET A 62 8.79 -27.09 -10.40
N ASP A 63 8.55 -28.38 -10.67
CA ASP A 63 9.35 -29.48 -10.10
C ASP A 63 10.81 -29.43 -10.59
N GLY A 64 11.03 -28.96 -11.82
CA GLY A 64 12.36 -28.79 -12.38
C GLY A 64 13.16 -27.64 -11.79
N MET A 65 12.55 -26.79 -10.95
CA MET A 65 13.24 -25.70 -10.25
C MET A 65 14.07 -26.19 -9.05
N ASP A 66 13.84 -27.40 -8.57
CA ASP A 66 14.63 -27.95 -7.48
C ASP A 66 16.10 -28.13 -7.89
N GLY A 67 17.01 -27.59 -7.07
CA GLY A 67 18.45 -27.59 -7.35
C GLY A 67 18.91 -26.59 -8.41
N LYS A 68 18.02 -25.76 -8.97
CA LYS A 68 18.40 -24.65 -9.85
C LYS A 68 18.85 -23.45 -9.04
N ASN A 69 19.87 -22.75 -9.53
CA ASN A 69 20.23 -21.45 -8.98
C ASN A 69 19.21 -20.41 -9.44
N MET A 70 18.73 -19.59 -8.53
CA MET A 70 17.70 -18.57 -8.77
C MET A 70 17.99 -17.34 -7.93
N THR A 71 17.33 -16.22 -8.21
CA THR A 71 17.44 -15.06 -7.33
C THR A 71 16.72 -15.30 -6.01
N VAL A 72 17.09 -14.55 -4.97
CA VAL A 72 16.39 -14.57 -3.67
C VAL A 72 14.89 -14.31 -3.87
N GLY A 73 14.52 -13.35 -4.72
CA GLY A 73 13.13 -13.05 -5.02
C GLY A 73 12.40 -14.20 -5.72
N GLN A 74 13.04 -14.88 -6.67
CA GLN A 74 12.49 -16.06 -7.33
C GLN A 74 12.26 -17.22 -6.34
N ALA A 75 13.20 -17.42 -5.40
CA ALA A 75 13.09 -18.45 -4.37
C ALA A 75 11.93 -18.20 -3.41
N ILE A 76 11.75 -16.95 -2.96
CA ILE A 76 10.61 -16.54 -2.12
C ILE A 76 9.30 -16.76 -2.88
N ALA A 77 9.22 -16.35 -4.15
CA ALA A 77 8.03 -16.55 -4.97
C ALA A 77 7.70 -18.04 -5.14
N LEU A 78 8.70 -18.88 -5.40
CA LEU A 78 8.53 -20.33 -5.51
C LEU A 78 8.03 -20.95 -4.20
N ALA A 79 8.61 -20.56 -3.07
CA ALA A 79 8.15 -21.02 -1.75
C ALA A 79 6.69 -20.61 -1.49
N GLN A 80 6.31 -19.39 -1.86
CA GLN A 80 4.94 -18.89 -1.70
C GLN A 80 3.96 -19.65 -2.59
N LEU A 81 4.35 -19.97 -3.83
CA LEU A 81 3.56 -20.80 -4.76
C LEU A 81 3.33 -22.20 -4.20
N ARG A 82 4.39 -22.85 -3.68
CA ARG A 82 4.29 -24.15 -3.02
C ARG A 82 3.34 -24.12 -1.83
N LYS A 83 3.42 -23.06 -1.02
CA LYS A 83 2.52 -22.86 0.12
C LYS A 83 1.06 -22.71 -0.31
N ALA A 84 0.80 -21.94 -1.35
CA ALA A 84 -0.54 -21.78 -1.92
C ALA A 84 -1.09 -23.09 -2.50
N MET A 85 -0.27 -23.85 -3.22
CA MET A 85 -0.64 -25.18 -3.74
C MET A 85 -0.96 -26.18 -2.61
N ALA A 86 -0.30 -26.05 -1.46
CA ALA A 86 -0.58 -26.84 -0.28
C ALA A 86 -1.86 -26.39 0.48
N GLY A 87 -2.58 -25.38 -0.03
CA GLY A 87 -3.85 -24.91 0.52
C GLY A 87 -3.77 -23.67 1.41
N ASP A 88 -2.62 -22.99 1.50
CA ASP A 88 -2.56 -21.71 2.23
C ASP A 88 -3.27 -20.60 1.43
N THR A 89 -4.46 -20.23 1.89
CA THR A 89 -5.31 -19.23 1.26
C THR A 89 -4.72 -17.83 1.30
N LYS A 90 -3.94 -17.47 2.33
CA LYS A 90 -3.24 -16.18 2.40
C LYS A 90 -2.12 -16.12 1.37
N ALA A 91 -1.43 -17.23 1.15
CA ALA A 91 -0.44 -17.33 0.09
C ALA A 91 -1.07 -17.21 -1.28
N ALA A 92 -2.18 -17.90 -1.52
CA ALA A 92 -2.95 -17.80 -2.76
C ALA A 92 -3.44 -16.36 -3.00
N GLU A 93 -3.96 -15.69 -1.97
CA GLU A 93 -4.39 -14.30 -2.03
C GLU A 93 -3.22 -13.36 -2.36
N PHE A 94 -2.09 -13.49 -1.66
CA PHE A 94 -0.90 -12.71 -1.93
C PHE A 94 -0.40 -12.86 -3.38
N ILE A 95 -0.38 -14.09 -3.90
CA ILE A 95 0.02 -14.37 -5.28
C ILE A 95 -0.97 -13.74 -6.27
N ARG A 96 -2.28 -13.98 -6.10
CA ARG A 96 -3.34 -13.36 -6.92
C ARG A 96 -3.19 -11.85 -6.98
N ASP A 97 -2.97 -11.25 -5.82
CA ASP A 97 -2.91 -9.82 -5.66
C ASP A 97 -1.65 -9.22 -6.30
N THR A 98 -0.52 -9.94 -6.20
CA THR A 98 0.77 -9.53 -6.76
C THR A 98 0.82 -9.76 -8.28
N SER A 99 0.09 -10.75 -8.80
CA SER A 99 -0.03 -11.02 -10.24
C SER A 99 -1.02 -10.08 -10.96
N GLY A 100 -1.59 -9.09 -10.27
CA GLY A 100 -2.56 -8.17 -10.86
C GLY A 100 -3.96 -8.78 -11.07
N GLN A 101 -4.22 -9.96 -10.50
CA GLN A 101 -5.52 -10.63 -10.57
C GLN A 101 -6.43 -10.26 -9.39
N ARG A 102 -6.16 -9.12 -8.73
CA ARG A 102 -7.09 -8.57 -7.75
C ARG A 102 -8.43 -8.39 -8.45
N PRO A 103 -9.53 -8.99 -7.95
CA PRO A 103 -10.85 -8.57 -8.37
C PRO A 103 -10.91 -7.07 -8.15
N SER A 104 -11.11 -6.30 -9.22
CA SER A 104 -11.28 -4.87 -9.06
C SER A 104 -12.54 -4.69 -8.22
N ASP A 105 -12.45 -3.99 -7.09
CA ASP A 105 -13.60 -3.32 -6.50
C ASP A 105 -14.02 -2.24 -7.50
N ARG A 106 -14.63 -2.65 -8.62
CA ARG A 106 -15.18 -1.76 -9.62
C ARG A 106 -16.42 -1.17 -8.96
N VAL A 107 -16.23 -0.09 -8.22
CA VAL A 107 -17.31 0.82 -7.88
C VAL A 107 -17.74 1.42 -9.21
N GLU A 108 -18.78 0.85 -9.81
CA GLU A 108 -19.45 1.50 -10.93
C GLU A 108 -20.00 2.82 -10.39
N LEU A 109 -19.35 3.92 -10.76
CA LEU A 109 -19.93 5.25 -10.62
C LEU A 109 -21.06 5.34 -11.64
N THR A 110 -22.23 4.79 -11.30
CA THR A 110 -23.45 5.05 -12.05
C THR A 110 -23.69 6.55 -11.95
N ALA A 111 -23.81 7.24 -13.08
CA ALA A 111 -24.23 8.63 -13.08
C ALA A 111 -25.54 8.72 -12.28
N PRO A 112 -25.67 9.66 -11.32
CA PRO A 112 -26.88 9.76 -10.53
C PRO A 112 -28.06 9.96 -11.49
N SER A 113 -29.10 9.16 -11.33
CA SER A 113 -30.36 9.42 -12.01
C SER A 113 -30.86 10.80 -11.58
N ARG A 114 -31.72 11.41 -12.40
CA ARG A 114 -32.33 12.71 -12.10
C ARG A 114 -33.00 12.71 -10.71
N GLU A 115 -33.61 11.59 -10.35
CA GLU A 115 -34.23 11.34 -9.05
C GLU A 115 -33.21 11.35 -7.89
N SER A 116 -32.04 10.73 -8.07
CA SER A 116 -30.97 10.76 -7.05
C SER A 116 -30.36 12.16 -6.88
N ALA A 117 -30.30 12.96 -7.95
CA ALA A 117 -29.85 14.35 -7.89
C ALA A 117 -30.86 15.25 -7.16
N GLU A 118 -32.15 15.04 -7.40
CA GLU A 118 -33.23 15.75 -6.72
C GLU A 118 -33.29 15.40 -5.22
N ALA A 119 -33.14 14.13 -4.87
CA ALA A 119 -33.06 13.68 -3.48
C ALA A 119 -31.84 14.26 -2.74
N PHE A 120 -30.69 14.36 -3.42
CA PHE A 120 -29.50 14.99 -2.86
C PHE A 120 -29.66 16.52 -2.70
N SER A 121 -30.32 17.19 -3.64
CA SER A 121 -30.63 18.61 -3.53
C SER A 121 -31.54 18.89 -2.34
N HIS A 122 -32.60 18.09 -2.17
CA HIS A 122 -33.50 18.22 -1.02
C HIS A 122 -32.79 17.97 0.31
N LEU A 123 -31.88 16.99 0.36
CA LEU A 123 -31.07 16.73 1.55
C LEU A 123 -30.17 17.94 1.91
N LEU A 124 -29.57 18.57 0.90
CA LEU A 124 -28.75 19.76 1.09
C LEU A 124 -29.57 20.95 1.56
N ASP A 125 -30.77 21.15 1.01
CA ASP A 125 -31.65 22.24 1.41
C ASP A 125 -32.11 22.09 2.86
N VAL A 126 -32.50 20.87 3.28
CA VAL A 126 -32.85 20.59 4.68
C VAL A 126 -31.66 20.83 5.62
N ALA A 127 -30.46 20.37 5.24
CA ALA A 127 -29.27 20.57 6.06
C ALA A 127 -28.83 22.04 6.15
N MET A 128 -29.24 22.89 5.21
CA MET A 128 -28.96 24.33 5.21
C MET A 128 -30.04 25.15 5.90
N ASP A 129 -31.27 24.63 6.01
CA ASP A 129 -32.40 25.28 6.70
C ASP A 129 -32.36 25.08 8.23
N ASP A 130 -31.78 23.97 8.71
CA ASP A 130 -31.57 23.68 10.14
C ASP A 130 -30.43 24.53 10.80
N GLY A 131 -29.85 25.47 10.06
CA GLY A 131 -28.75 26.34 10.50
C GLY A 131 -29.13 27.78 10.89
N GLY A 132 -30.42 28.11 10.94
CA GLY A 132 -30.96 29.44 11.28
C GLY A 132 -31.27 29.67 12.76
#